data_AF-A0A7S3H2V3-F1
#
_entry.id   AF-A0A7S3H2V3-F1
#
_cell.length_a   1.000
_cell.length_b   1.000
_cell.length_c   1.000
_cell.angle_alpha   90.00
_cell.angle_beta   90.00
_cell.angle_gamma   90.00
#
_symmetry.space_group_name_H-M   'P 1'
#
loop_
_entity.id
_entity.type
_entity.pdbx_description
1 polymer ?
#
loop_
_entity_poly.entity_id
_entity_poly.type
_entity_poly.pdbx_seq_one_letter_code
_entity_poly.pdbx_strand_id
1 'polypeptide(L)'
;SDQAAGREHLRKLMAEAHISTFVCLQSEVPAQTEVGKWTPGGLGSRKFLQYGQLAQQFAGGRKLNFLHEPLDDLTAPGLALVEALVADLVGRVRAGEKVYVHCAGGRGRSATVAACLVARLF
;
A
#
# COMPACT_ATOMS: atom_id res chain seq x y z
N SER A 1 -7.48 -16.94 11.96
CA SER A 1 -7.22 -15.60 12.55
C SER A 1 -6.94 -14.62 11.41
N ASP A 2 -7.30 -13.34 11.57
CA ASP A 2 -7.13 -12.31 10.53
C ASP A 2 -5.69 -12.19 10.01
N GLN A 3 -4.72 -12.49 10.88
CA GLN A 3 -3.31 -12.51 10.52
C GLN A 3 -2.97 -13.62 9.51
N ALA A 4 -3.51 -14.83 9.66
CA ALA A 4 -3.24 -15.91 8.71
C ALA A 4 -3.79 -15.59 7.32
N ALA A 5 -4.98 -14.99 7.26
CA ALA A 5 -5.58 -14.52 6.02
C ALA A 5 -4.74 -13.40 5.36
N GLY A 6 -4.23 -12.44 6.15
CA GLY A 6 -3.35 -11.38 5.65
C GLY A 6 -2.03 -11.91 5.08
N ARG A 7 -1.42 -12.92 5.73
CA ARG A 7 -0.20 -13.57 5.24
C ARG A 7 -0.43 -14.28 3.90
N GLU A 8 -1.52 -15.04 3.79
CA GLU A 8 -1.86 -15.74 2.56
C GLU A 8 -2.16 -14.75 1.42
N HIS A 9 -2.86 -13.66 1.71
CA HIS A 9 -3.08 -12.60 0.73
C HIS A 9 -1.76 -12.01 0.22
N LEU A 10 -0.83 -11.70 1.13
CA LEU A 10 0.49 -11.18 0.76
C LEU A 10 1.30 -12.17 -0.07
N ARG A 11 1.21 -13.48 0.25
CA ARG A 11 1.85 -14.53 -0.52
C ARG A 11 1.35 -14.52 -1.97
N LYS A 12 0.04 -14.39 -2.20
CA LYS A 12 -0.55 -14.28 -3.55
C LYS A 12 -0.09 -13.02 -4.29
N LEU A 13 -0.07 -11.87 -3.60
CA LEU A 13 0.46 -10.61 -4.19
C LEU A 13 1.91 -10.76 -4.66
N MET A 14 2.71 -11.54 -3.94
CA MET A 14 4.12 -11.78 -4.28
C MET A 14 4.31 -12.84 -5.35
N ALA A 15 3.61 -13.96 -5.26
CA ALA A 15 3.80 -15.13 -6.12
C ALA A 15 3.09 -15.01 -7.47
N GLU A 16 1.89 -14.43 -7.51
CA GLU A 16 1.04 -14.41 -8.70
C GLU A 16 1.05 -13.03 -9.35
N ALA A 17 0.82 -11.98 -8.56
CA ALA A 17 0.77 -10.62 -9.09
C ALA A 17 2.17 -10.02 -9.31
N HIS A 18 3.20 -10.55 -8.65
CA HIS A 18 4.56 -10.03 -8.66
C HIS A 18 4.65 -8.53 -8.31
N ILE A 19 3.84 -8.08 -7.33
CA ILE A 19 3.86 -6.68 -6.88
C ILE A 19 5.29 -6.29 -6.49
N SER A 20 5.70 -5.09 -6.93
CA SER A 20 7.00 -4.50 -6.63
C SER A 20 6.88 -3.27 -5.74
N THR A 21 5.73 -2.60 -5.75
CA THR A 21 5.53 -1.34 -5.04
C THR A 21 4.23 -1.37 -4.27
N PHE A 22 4.32 -1.16 -2.96
CA PHE A 22 3.19 -1.10 -2.04
C PHE A 22 2.96 0.35 -1.63
N VAL A 23 1.72 0.81 -1.75
CA VAL A 23 1.32 2.18 -1.41
C VAL A 23 0.24 2.11 -0.33
N CYS A 24 0.59 2.56 0.87
CA CYS A 24 -0.33 2.65 2.00
C CYS A 24 -0.86 4.08 2.11
N LEU A 25 -2.18 4.23 2.02
CA LEU A 25 -2.86 5.54 2.11
C LEU A 25 -3.39 5.88 3.51
N GLN A 26 -3.10 5.05 4.51
CA GLN A 26 -3.68 5.19 5.84
C GLN A 26 -2.84 6.12 6.72
N SER A 27 -3.38 7.28 7.10
CA SER A 27 -2.73 8.17 8.07
C SER A 27 -2.71 7.58 9.49
N GLU A 28 -3.62 6.66 9.78
CA GLU A 28 -3.77 6.01 11.09
C GLU A 28 -2.75 4.89 11.38
N VAL A 29 -1.92 4.49 10.41
CA VAL A 29 -0.85 3.49 10.59
C VAL A 29 0.50 4.09 10.24
N PRO A 30 1.57 3.73 11.00
CA PRO A 30 2.93 4.12 10.67
C PRO A 30 3.38 3.59 9.31
N ALA A 31 4.47 4.17 8.78
CA ALA A 31 5.10 3.60 7.59
C ALA A 31 5.71 2.23 7.91
N GLN A 32 5.79 1.35 6.90
CA GLN A 32 6.35 -0.01 7.07
C GLN A 32 7.84 0.02 7.49
N THR A 33 8.54 1.11 7.18
CA THR A 33 9.95 1.33 7.49
C THR A 33 10.21 1.87 8.90
N GLU A 34 9.18 2.34 9.61
CA GLU A 34 9.32 2.95 10.95
C GLU A 34 9.37 1.88 12.05
N VAL A 35 10.52 1.22 12.17
CA VAL A 35 10.80 0.23 13.21
C VAL A 35 10.65 0.88 14.60
N GLY A 36 9.75 0.34 15.43
CA GLY A 36 9.48 0.84 16.80
C GLY A 36 8.14 1.56 16.97
N LYS A 37 7.50 2.03 15.88
CA LYS A 37 6.10 2.52 15.94
C LYS A 37 5.06 1.40 15.84
N TRP A 38 5.50 0.19 15.48
CA TRP A 38 4.66 -0.99 15.36
C TRP A 38 4.64 -1.80 16.67
N THR A 39 3.46 -2.21 17.09
CA THR A 39 3.25 -3.05 18.28
C THR A 39 3.32 -4.54 17.94
N PRO A 40 3.89 -5.39 18.82
CA PRO A 40 3.84 -6.84 18.67
C PRO A 40 2.39 -7.32 18.69
N GLY A 41 1.86 -7.72 17.52
CA GLY A 41 0.46 -8.15 17.35
C GLY A 41 -0.38 -7.26 16.44
N GLY A 42 0.17 -6.13 16.00
CA GLY A 42 -0.45 -5.20 15.06
C GLY A 42 -1.11 -3.99 15.70
N LEU A 43 -1.41 -2.98 14.88
CA LEU A 43 -1.90 -1.69 15.32
C LEU A 43 -3.44 -1.60 15.26
N GLY A 44 -4.05 -0.90 16.23
CA GLY A 44 -5.48 -0.61 16.27
C GLY A 44 -6.37 -1.84 16.53
N SER A 45 -7.68 -1.61 16.58
CA SER A 45 -8.68 -2.66 16.85
C SER A 45 -8.71 -3.76 15.77
N ARG A 46 -8.27 -3.45 14.55
CA ARG A 46 -8.19 -4.38 13.41
C ARG A 46 -6.84 -5.12 13.31
N LYS A 47 -5.90 -4.91 14.23
CA LYS A 47 -4.58 -5.56 14.26
C LYS A 47 -3.82 -5.45 12.92
N PHE A 48 -3.68 -4.23 12.42
CA PHE A 48 -2.91 -3.96 11.19
C PHE A 48 -1.49 -4.47 11.33
N LEU A 49 -1.00 -5.18 10.30
CA LEU A 49 0.31 -5.82 10.35
C LEU A 49 1.41 -4.99 9.72
N GLN A 50 2.59 -5.03 10.34
CA GLN A 50 3.82 -4.63 9.68
C GLN A 50 4.21 -5.75 8.69
N TYR A 51 3.69 -5.67 7.47
CA TYR A 51 3.89 -6.69 6.45
C TYR A 51 5.16 -6.46 5.62
N GLY A 52 5.87 -5.33 5.77
CA GLY A 52 7.04 -5.01 4.93
C GLY A 52 8.13 -6.08 4.96
N GLN A 53 8.49 -6.57 6.15
CA GLN A 53 9.47 -7.65 6.30
C GLN A 53 8.98 -8.97 5.69
N LEU A 54 7.71 -9.32 5.91
CA LEU A 54 7.13 -10.54 5.37
C LEU A 54 7.01 -10.51 3.84
N ALA A 55 6.64 -9.35 3.28
CA ALA A 55 6.60 -9.13 1.85
C ALA A 55 7.99 -9.32 1.25
N GLN A 56 9.02 -8.76 1.89
CA GLN A 56 10.41 -8.91 1.45
C GLN A 56 10.90 -10.36 1.51
N GLN A 57 10.47 -11.14 2.51
CA GLN A 57 10.73 -12.58 2.59
C GLN A 57 10.09 -13.33 1.41
N PHE A 58 8.82 -13.05 1.11
CA PHE A 58 8.10 -13.65 -0.01
C PHE A 58 8.56 -13.14 -1.39
N ALA A 59 9.22 -11.99 -1.44
CA ALA A 59 9.75 -11.43 -2.69
C ALA A 59 10.90 -12.25 -3.27
N GLY A 60 11.55 -13.13 -2.49
CA GLY A 60 12.63 -14.00 -2.95
C GLY A 60 13.86 -13.22 -3.41
N GLY A 61 14.19 -12.12 -2.72
CA GLY A 61 15.33 -11.26 -3.07
C GLY A 61 15.02 -10.12 -4.05
N ARG A 62 13.80 -10.07 -4.63
CA ARG A 62 13.37 -8.89 -5.38
C ARG A 62 13.28 -7.66 -4.47
N LYS A 63 13.76 -6.52 -4.96
CA LYS A 63 13.61 -5.25 -4.26
C LYS A 63 12.14 -4.84 -4.26
N LEU A 64 11.60 -4.54 -3.09
CA LEU A 64 10.26 -3.97 -2.93
C LEU A 64 10.36 -2.50 -2.52
N ASN A 65 9.42 -1.70 -3.01
CA ASN A 65 9.23 -0.32 -2.58
C ASN A 65 8.01 -0.25 -1.66
N PHE A 66 8.14 0.45 -0.54
CA PHE A 66 7.04 0.73 0.39
C PHE A 66 6.86 2.23 0.51
N LEU A 67 5.78 2.75 -0.07
CA LEU A 67 5.38 4.14 0.03
C LEU A 67 4.29 4.28 1.09
N HIS A 68 4.42 5.31 1.91
CA HIS A 68 3.41 5.72 2.86
C HIS A 68 2.99 7.13 2.53
N GLU A 69 1.79 7.25 1.95
CA GLU A 69 1.23 8.49 1.42
C GLU A 69 -0.06 8.77 2.19
N PRO A 70 0.07 9.22 3.46
CA PRO A 70 -1.04 9.26 4.40
C PRO A 70 -2.13 10.20 3.92
N LEU A 71 -3.33 9.66 3.74
CA LEU A 71 -4.56 10.40 3.48
C LEU A 71 -5.48 10.24 4.68
N ASP A 72 -6.02 11.35 5.17
CA ASP A 72 -6.98 11.32 6.26
C ASP A 72 -8.28 10.63 5.85
N ASP A 73 -8.83 9.83 6.76
CA ASP A 73 -10.05 9.07 6.48
C ASP A 73 -11.27 10.02 6.40
N LEU A 74 -12.22 9.69 5.51
CA LEU A 74 -13.48 10.44 5.31
C LEU A 74 -13.33 11.92 4.92
N THR A 75 -12.14 12.38 4.54
CA THR A 75 -11.92 13.71 3.99
C THR A 75 -11.55 13.60 2.51
N ALA A 76 -11.95 14.60 1.73
CA ALA A 76 -11.46 14.72 0.37
C ALA A 76 -9.97 15.10 0.46
N PRO A 77 -9.05 14.26 -0.06
CA PRO A 77 -7.64 14.62 -0.10
C PRO A 77 -7.47 15.89 -0.95
N GLY A 78 -6.55 16.77 -0.54
CA GLY A 78 -6.26 17.98 -1.29
C GLY A 78 -5.87 17.64 -2.73
N LEU A 79 -6.44 18.35 -3.71
CA LEU A 79 -6.25 18.06 -5.14
C LEU A 79 -4.77 17.95 -5.52
N ALA A 80 -3.94 18.90 -5.08
CA ALA A 80 -2.51 18.90 -5.36
C ALA A 80 -1.79 17.65 -4.85
N LEU A 81 -2.20 17.13 -3.69
CA LEU A 81 -1.62 15.91 -3.11
C LEU A 81 -2.00 14.70 -3.94
N VAL A 82 -3.28 14.56 -4.31
CA VAL A 82 -3.73 13.49 -5.19
C VAL A 82 -3.03 13.55 -6.55
N GLU A 83 -2.90 14.75 -7.12
CA GLU A 83 -2.25 14.95 -8.42
C GLU A 83 -0.78 14.55 -8.39
N ALA A 84 -0.06 14.93 -7.33
CA ALA A 84 1.35 14.55 -7.14
C ALA A 84 1.50 13.05 -6.95
N LEU A 85 0.67 12.44 -6.09
CA LEU A 85 0.65 11.00 -5.89
C LEU A 85 0.38 10.25 -7.20
N VAL A 86 -0.68 10.63 -7.91
CA VAL A 86 -1.04 10.00 -9.19
C VAL A 86 0.08 10.17 -10.23
N ALA A 87 0.74 11.33 -10.27
CA ALA A 87 1.87 11.54 -11.17
C ALA A 87 3.05 10.60 -10.87
N ASP A 88 3.43 10.42 -9.59
CA ASP A 88 4.44 9.45 -9.18
C ASP A 88 4.05 8.02 -9.58
N LEU A 89 2.80 7.62 -9.29
CA LEU A 89 2.31 6.28 -9.62
C LEU A 89 2.28 6.01 -11.13
N VAL A 90 1.91 7.01 -11.94
CA VAL A 90 2.00 6.90 -13.41
C VAL A 90 3.45 6.67 -13.84
N GLY A 91 4.40 7.41 -13.28
CA GLY A 91 5.83 7.24 -13.57
C GLY A 91 6.30 5.82 -13.28
N ARG A 92 5.93 5.27 -12.11
CA ARG A 92 6.27 3.91 -11.69
C ARG A 92 5.67 2.84 -12.59
N VAL A 93 4.37 2.95 -12.91
CA VAL A 93 3.71 2.00 -13.81
C VAL A 93 4.37 2.02 -15.19
N ARG A 94 4.70 3.21 -15.72
CA ARG A 94 5.43 3.36 -16.99
C ARG A 94 6.85 2.79 -16.93
N ALA A 95 7.49 2.81 -15.77
CA ALA A 95 8.79 2.17 -15.53
C ALA A 95 8.70 0.64 -15.38
N GLY A 96 7.50 0.04 -15.49
CA GLY A 96 7.27 -1.39 -15.38
C GLY A 96 7.06 -1.89 -13.95
N GLU A 97 6.91 -1.00 -12.97
CA GLU A 97 6.57 -1.40 -11.61
C GLU A 97 5.12 -1.89 -11.52
N LYS A 98 4.89 -2.94 -10.71
CA LYS A 98 3.56 -3.43 -10.38
C LYS A 98 3.14 -2.85 -9.03
N VAL A 99 2.25 -1.87 -9.09
CA VAL A 99 1.82 -1.06 -7.95
C VAL A 99 0.58 -1.66 -7.29
N TYR A 100 0.62 -1.83 -5.97
CA TYR A 100 -0.50 -2.23 -5.13
C TYR A 100 -0.84 -1.08 -4.17
N VAL A 101 -2.01 -0.46 -4.37
CA VAL A 101 -2.51 0.65 -3.56
C VAL A 101 -3.58 0.13 -2.60
N HIS A 102 -3.46 0.43 -1.30
CA HIS A 102 -4.45 0.00 -0.31
C HIS A 102 -4.71 1.05 0.78
N CYS A 103 -5.84 0.86 1.47
CA CYS A 103 -6.23 1.60 2.67
C CYS A 103 -6.81 0.61 3.70
N ALA A 104 -7.59 1.08 4.69
CA ALA A 104 -8.16 0.20 5.71
C ALA A 104 -9.17 -0.83 5.16
N GLY A 105 -9.98 -0.42 4.18
CA GLY A 105 -11.08 -1.24 3.64
C GLY A 105 -11.13 -1.35 2.13
N GLY A 106 -10.17 -0.75 1.41
CA GLY A 106 -10.09 -0.80 -0.06
C GLY A 106 -11.26 -0.13 -0.81
N ARG A 107 -12.11 0.65 -0.13
CA ARG A 107 -13.37 1.19 -0.71
C ARG A 107 -13.38 2.71 -0.92
N GLY A 108 -12.66 3.47 -0.11
CA GLY A 108 -12.66 4.95 -0.17
C GLY A 108 -11.41 5.51 -0.87
N ARG A 109 -10.38 5.79 -0.06
CA ARG A 109 -9.11 6.40 -0.48
C ARG A 109 -8.46 5.69 -1.68
N SER A 110 -8.32 4.36 -1.59
CA SER A 110 -7.67 3.57 -2.65
C SER A 110 -8.43 3.56 -3.97
N ALA A 111 -9.77 3.49 -3.92
CA ALA A 111 -10.59 3.50 -5.13
C ALA A 111 -10.46 4.84 -5.87
N THR A 112 -10.43 5.95 -5.11
CA THR A 112 -10.23 7.30 -5.68
C THR A 112 -8.88 7.41 -6.39
N VAL A 113 -7.78 7.04 -5.70
CA VAL A 113 -6.44 7.08 -6.30
C VAL A 113 -6.33 6.15 -7.51
N ALA A 114 -6.90 4.95 -7.43
CA ALA A 114 -6.90 4.00 -8.55
C ALA A 114 -7.68 4.53 -9.76
N ALA A 115 -8.83 5.16 -9.55
CA ALA A 115 -9.62 5.75 -10.63
C ALA A 115 -8.85 6.90 -11.33
N CYS A 116 -8.23 7.79 -10.56
CA CYS A 116 -7.39 8.87 -11.11
C CYS A 116 -6.17 8.32 -11.86
N LEU A 117 -5.54 7.25 -11.35
CA LEU A 117 -4.42 6.59 -12.00
C LEU A 117 -4.81 6.00 -13.36
N VAL A 118 -5.91 5.25 -13.42
CA VAL A 118 -6.43 4.70 -14.68
C VAL A 118 -6.75 5.82 -15.67
N ALA A 119 -7.44 6.87 -15.23
CA ALA A 119 -7.78 8.02 -16.08
C ALA A 119 -6.56 8.82 -16.59
N ARG A 120 -5.37 8.65 -15.98
CA ARG A 120 -4.13 9.27 -16.46
C ARG A 120 -3.27 8.34 -17.32
N LEU A 121 -3.54 7.04 -17.30
CA LEU A 121 -2.82 6.05 -18.10
C LEU A 121 -3.46 5.84 -19.49
N PHE A 122 -4.77 6.06 -19.61
CA PHE A 122 -5.57 5.92 -20.82
C PHE A 122 -6.22 7.24 -21.20
#